data_AF-A0A5Q3CYX2-F1
#
_entry.id   AF-A0A5Q3CYX2-F1
#
_cell.length_a   1.000
_cell.length_b   1.000
_cell.length_c   1.000
_cell.angle_alpha   90.00
_cell.angle_beta   90.00
_cell.angle_gamma   90.00
#
_symmetry.space_group_name_H-M   'P 1'
#
loop_
_entity.id
_entity.type
_entity.pdbx_description
1 polymer ?
#
loop_
_entity_poly.entity_id
_entity_poly.type
_entity_poly.pdbx_seq_one_letter_code
_entity_poly.pdbx_strand_id
1 'polypeptide(L)'
;MLDLAIIGAGFSGLQAAVTAQKAGLSIAIVEARDRVGGKSWTVPLKNTNGKADLGAAWVNDELQPLVWSYIQQFGLEDQIVKQRLGHKAVMVSEDGERIEFPFGITPDFTPEEKKNLEMVRDHIQAESLKPNGFRNEDDQISLDQYVRNLGGGPKTLEMINLWVRVMHGLESTEESAAWFIEYCRTNHGLLAIRADDRTGGNYMRLKSGTQSIAKGIADLIGHENIHLSNPVFSIEQTNSGVIVRTTTGKVIKAKKLIISMPSAMLKELTFSPPLPDRAQEVYNNTKLGHYNKAIVFYTKAWWRDGGFNGFFMDFRGPACVVRDTSFDDEGVYGFTCFVNGKPGEEWSKKSPETRRKVILDQLAHAFGSLEAHNPLEFVEQIWQDEEFSRGALAPVTKIGHLAKYRDVYGKPVGNIHFVGTESPCHMMPQISRVQASSTVHDANDSSCGSILPMIQVCNIRVWREYAIPLASEDDLVMTAIALLYSSHMNGTGTGESAQLYRDHFTHLWSMRVTRYRSSAGENHKTLVALLILLLSEIGGPDLLFFQAETMLVGCMLADILAPMPQTPNVEHDAVRQWVRDEMDLMKEIREAPSYMFQSLSISDRMTES
;
A
#
# COMPACT_ATOMS: atom_id res chain seq x y z
N MET A 1 28.84 13.83 -4.49
CA MET A 1 27.42 14.25 -4.43
C MET A 1 26.61 12.99 -4.56
N LEU A 2 25.64 12.77 -3.67
CA LEU A 2 24.80 11.56 -3.71
C LEU A 2 23.81 11.64 -4.88
N ASP A 3 23.27 10.52 -5.31
CA ASP A 3 22.15 10.51 -6.25
C ASP A 3 20.86 10.93 -5.54
N LEU A 4 20.64 10.43 -4.32
CA LEU A 4 19.41 10.66 -3.58
C LEU A 4 19.67 10.91 -2.08
N ALA A 5 19.10 11.99 -1.56
CA ALA A 5 18.94 12.18 -0.12
C ALA A 5 17.49 11.84 0.28
N ILE A 6 17.31 11.28 1.48
CA ILE A 6 16.01 10.91 2.03
C ILE A 6 15.89 11.54 3.41
N ILE A 7 14.82 12.27 3.68
CA ILE A 7 14.52 12.83 5.00
C ILE A 7 13.48 11.93 5.67
N GLY A 8 13.84 11.36 6.82
CA GLY A 8 13.01 10.46 7.62
C GLY A 8 13.36 8.98 7.42
N ALA A 9 13.65 8.29 8.52
CA ALA A 9 13.88 6.85 8.59
C ALA A 9 12.66 6.09 9.14
N GLY A 10 11.45 6.55 8.79
CA GLY A 10 10.23 5.75 8.91
C GLY A 10 10.14 4.69 7.80
N PHE A 11 9.13 3.82 7.84
CA PHE A 11 8.97 2.75 6.86
C PHE A 11 9.02 3.20 5.40
N SER A 12 8.36 4.30 5.06
CA SER A 12 8.35 4.82 3.68
C SER A 12 9.74 5.30 3.23
N GLY A 13 10.50 5.96 4.10
CA GLY A 13 11.86 6.44 3.80
C GLY A 13 12.88 5.30 3.73
N LEU A 14 12.76 4.33 4.63
CA LEU A 14 13.58 3.11 4.59
C LEU A 14 13.33 2.31 3.31
N GLN A 15 12.07 2.13 2.90
CA GLN A 15 11.77 1.48 1.63
C GLN A 15 12.30 2.26 0.43
N ALA A 16 12.14 3.58 0.43
CA ALA A 16 12.67 4.41 -0.64
C ALA A 16 14.19 4.20 -0.81
N ALA A 17 14.92 4.08 0.30
CA ALA A 17 16.34 3.78 0.30
C ALA A 17 16.65 2.39 -0.26
N VAL A 18 15.95 1.35 0.20
CA VAL A 18 16.12 -0.01 -0.33
C VAL A 18 15.91 -0.04 -1.84
N THR A 19 14.84 0.59 -2.33
CA THR A 19 14.57 0.57 -3.77
C THR A 19 15.61 1.36 -4.56
N ALA A 20 16.06 2.50 -4.04
CA ALA A 20 17.11 3.29 -4.68
C ALA A 20 18.45 2.55 -4.71
N GLN A 21 18.83 1.84 -3.63
CA GLN A 21 20.05 1.02 -3.60
C GLN A 21 19.96 -0.16 -4.55
N LYS A 22 18.81 -0.83 -4.64
CA LYS A 22 18.57 -1.89 -5.64
C LYS A 22 18.72 -1.38 -7.08
N ALA A 23 18.42 -0.11 -7.32
CA ALA A 23 18.67 0.57 -8.61
C ALA A 23 20.13 1.02 -8.81
N GLY A 24 21.02 0.74 -7.85
CA GLY A 24 22.44 1.10 -7.89
C GLY A 24 22.73 2.57 -7.60
N LEU A 25 21.82 3.29 -6.94
CA LEU A 25 21.98 4.70 -6.61
C LEU A 25 22.69 4.89 -5.27
N SER A 26 23.54 5.92 -5.19
CA SER A 26 24.14 6.35 -3.93
C SER A 26 23.13 7.16 -3.09
N ILE A 27 22.95 6.77 -1.83
CA ILE A 27 21.91 7.35 -0.95
C ILE A 27 22.46 7.82 0.39
N ALA A 28 21.72 8.72 1.04
CA ALA A 28 21.82 8.95 2.48
C ALA A 28 20.44 9.26 3.07
N ILE A 29 20.13 8.64 4.21
CA ILE A 29 18.95 8.95 5.02
C ILE A 29 19.36 9.90 6.14
N VAL A 30 18.56 10.92 6.37
CA VAL A 30 18.69 11.87 7.47
C VAL A 30 17.48 11.74 8.37
N GLU A 31 17.69 11.30 9.60
CA GLU A 31 16.62 11.10 10.59
C GLU A 31 16.82 12.04 11.77
N ALA A 32 15.73 12.67 12.19
CA ALA A 32 15.74 13.61 13.30
C ALA A 32 15.99 12.90 14.64
N ARG A 33 15.41 11.71 14.82
CA ARG A 33 15.55 10.91 16.04
C ARG A 33 16.85 10.13 16.10
N ASP A 34 17.15 9.64 17.29
CA ASP A 34 18.21 8.66 17.57
C ASP A 34 17.81 7.21 17.21
N ARG A 35 16.69 7.02 16.49
CA ARG A 35 16.12 5.72 16.14
C ARG A 35 15.46 5.73 14.77
N VAL A 36 15.45 4.56 14.12
CA VAL A 36 14.60 4.30 12.94
C VAL A 36 13.19 3.88 13.35
N GLY A 37 12.27 3.84 12.38
CA GLY A 37 10.90 3.33 12.52
C GLY A 37 9.81 4.40 12.56
N GLY A 38 10.17 5.67 12.78
CA GLY A 38 9.20 6.78 12.80
C GLY A 38 8.09 6.55 13.82
N LYS A 39 6.84 6.45 13.34
CA LYS A 39 5.64 6.16 14.14
C LYS A 39 5.52 4.69 14.57
N SER A 40 6.41 3.81 14.12
CA SER A 40 6.63 2.51 14.74
C SER A 40 7.71 2.65 15.81
N TRP A 41 7.31 2.47 17.07
CA TRP A 41 8.20 2.60 18.21
C TRP A 41 7.87 1.55 19.25
N THR A 42 8.83 0.65 19.48
CA THR A 42 8.74 -0.44 20.44
C THR A 42 9.65 -0.15 21.63
N VAL A 43 9.14 -0.29 22.85
CA VAL A 43 9.91 -0.14 24.10
C VAL A 43 9.86 -1.44 24.92
N PRO A 44 10.93 -1.79 25.65
CA PRO A 44 10.90 -2.91 26.58
C PRO A 44 9.99 -2.59 27.77
N LEU A 45 9.32 -3.61 28.30
CA LEU A 45 8.68 -3.53 29.60
C LEU A 45 9.73 -3.57 30.71
N LYS A 46 9.46 -2.91 31.83
CA LYS A 46 10.40 -2.86 32.97
C LYS A 46 10.36 -4.13 33.80
N ASN A 47 9.19 -4.75 33.90
CA ASN A 47 8.94 -5.84 34.85
C ASN A 47 8.89 -7.23 34.19
N THR A 48 8.96 -7.32 32.85
CA THR A 48 8.93 -8.57 32.09
C THR A 48 9.87 -8.48 30.89
N ASN A 49 10.10 -9.60 30.21
CA ASN A 49 10.82 -9.61 28.92
C ASN A 49 9.96 -9.14 27.74
N GLY A 50 8.69 -8.81 28.00
CA GLY A 50 7.77 -8.36 26.97
C GLY A 50 8.10 -6.95 26.48
N LYS A 51 7.42 -6.57 25.40
CA LYS A 51 7.58 -5.26 24.76
C LYS A 51 6.25 -4.57 24.55
N ALA A 52 6.28 -3.26 24.49
CA ALA A 52 5.14 -2.42 24.18
C ALA A 52 5.38 -1.65 22.89
N ASP A 53 4.51 -1.85 21.90
CA ASP A 53 4.45 -1.00 20.72
C ASP A 53 3.69 0.29 21.05
N LEU A 54 4.41 1.40 21.28
CA LEU A 54 3.83 2.71 21.59
C LEU A 54 3.14 3.36 20.40
N GLY A 55 3.50 2.93 19.19
CA GLY A 55 2.84 3.31 17.95
C GLY A 55 2.31 2.10 17.21
N ALA A 56 2.87 1.83 16.03
CA ALA A 56 2.46 0.76 15.14
C ALA A 56 2.54 -0.60 15.85
N ALA A 57 1.46 -1.38 15.82
CA ALA A 57 1.47 -2.69 16.47
C ALA A 57 0.90 -3.81 15.59
N TRP A 58 -0.03 -3.50 14.68
CA TRP A 58 -0.72 -4.53 13.89
C TRP A 58 -0.15 -4.70 12.48
N VAL A 59 -0.15 -5.95 12.04
CA VAL A 59 0.26 -6.40 10.70
C VAL A 59 -0.73 -7.42 10.13
N ASN A 60 -0.67 -7.65 8.83
CA ASN A 60 -1.47 -8.66 8.12
C ASN A 60 -0.66 -9.33 7.01
N ASP A 61 -0.81 -10.64 6.83
CA ASP A 61 -0.07 -11.44 5.84
C ASP A 61 -0.60 -11.32 4.40
N GLU A 62 -1.91 -11.14 4.24
CA GLU A 62 -2.57 -11.07 2.94
C GLU A 62 -2.68 -9.62 2.43
N LEU A 63 -3.01 -8.72 3.35
CA LEU A 63 -3.38 -7.34 3.04
C LEU A 63 -2.18 -6.38 3.09
N GLN A 64 -1.06 -6.83 3.66
CA GLN A 64 0.19 -6.07 3.70
C GLN A 64 1.36 -6.92 3.17
N PRO A 65 1.31 -7.39 1.91
CA PRO A 65 2.25 -8.37 1.38
C PRO A 65 3.72 -7.91 1.44
N LEU A 66 3.97 -6.61 1.34
CA LEU A 66 5.32 -6.05 1.45
C LEU A 66 5.84 -6.02 2.89
N VAL A 67 4.97 -5.79 3.87
CA VAL A 67 5.34 -5.91 5.29
C VAL A 67 5.58 -7.37 5.63
N TRP A 68 4.70 -8.24 5.13
CA TRP A 68 4.81 -9.68 5.31
C TRP A 68 6.11 -10.24 4.70
N SER A 69 6.51 -9.79 3.51
CA SER A 69 7.76 -10.24 2.90
C SER A 69 8.99 -9.87 3.73
N TYR A 70 8.98 -8.71 4.41
CA TYR A 70 10.04 -8.37 5.36
C TYR A 70 10.01 -9.22 6.64
N ILE A 71 8.81 -9.52 7.15
CA ILE A 71 8.66 -10.45 8.28
C ILE A 71 9.33 -11.80 7.93
N GLN A 72 9.06 -12.32 6.73
CA GLN A 72 9.67 -13.57 6.25
C GLN A 72 11.18 -13.44 6.02
N GLN A 73 11.61 -12.35 5.37
CA GLN A 73 13.02 -12.11 5.07
C GLN A 73 13.87 -12.02 6.34
N PHE A 74 13.30 -11.51 7.44
CA PHE A 74 13.99 -11.35 8.72
C PHE A 74 13.73 -12.51 9.70
N GLY A 75 12.99 -13.54 9.29
CA GLY A 75 12.71 -14.71 10.12
C GLY A 75 11.88 -14.39 11.37
N LEU A 76 10.90 -13.50 11.25
CA LEU A 76 10.08 -13.00 12.36
C LEU A 76 8.74 -13.74 12.51
N GLU A 77 8.50 -14.81 11.74
CA GLU A 77 7.21 -15.54 11.75
C GLU A 77 6.92 -16.21 13.09
N ASP A 78 7.95 -16.65 13.82
CA ASP A 78 7.83 -17.23 15.17
C ASP A 78 7.49 -16.18 16.25
N GLN A 79 7.58 -14.89 15.90
CA GLN A 79 7.21 -13.77 16.75
C GLN A 79 5.73 -13.40 16.63
N ILE A 80 5.00 -13.99 15.68
CA ILE A 80 3.63 -13.60 15.36
C ILE A 80 2.66 -14.06 16.44
N VAL A 81 1.81 -13.11 16.85
CA VAL A 81 0.67 -13.36 17.74
C VAL A 81 -0.59 -12.90 17.04
N LYS A 82 -1.54 -13.82 16.89
CA LYS A 82 -2.84 -13.55 16.28
C LYS A 82 -3.78 -12.90 17.29
N GLN A 83 -4.60 -11.99 16.81
CA GLN A 83 -5.60 -11.31 17.62
C GLN A 83 -6.62 -12.32 18.14
N ARG A 84 -6.98 -12.17 19.43
CA ARG A 84 -7.97 -13.05 20.06
C ARG A 84 -9.37 -12.75 19.51
N LEU A 85 -10.01 -13.77 18.97
CA LEU A 85 -11.37 -13.71 18.43
C LEU A 85 -12.36 -14.50 19.32
N GLY A 86 -13.66 -14.35 19.03
CA GLY A 86 -14.76 -15.02 19.75
C GLY A 86 -15.04 -14.41 21.13
N HIS A 87 -15.76 -15.15 21.99
CA HIS A 87 -16.17 -14.72 23.33
C HIS A 87 -16.96 -13.40 23.34
N LYS A 88 -17.15 -12.82 24.53
CA LYS A 88 -17.88 -11.55 24.70
C LYS A 88 -16.95 -10.36 24.53
N ALA A 89 -17.48 -9.32 23.90
CA ALA A 89 -16.95 -7.98 23.90
C ALA A 89 -17.85 -7.07 24.75
N VAL A 90 -17.34 -5.89 25.09
CA VAL A 90 -18.09 -4.90 25.86
C VAL A 90 -18.25 -3.62 25.05
N MET A 91 -19.41 -3.00 25.19
CA MET A 91 -19.64 -1.63 24.81
C MET A 91 -20.14 -0.83 25.99
N VAL A 92 -19.69 0.41 26.12
CA VAL A 92 -20.23 1.37 27.08
C VAL A 92 -20.84 2.54 26.32
N SER A 93 -22.12 2.77 26.57
CA SER A 93 -22.89 3.85 25.98
C SER A 93 -22.56 5.22 26.61
N GLU A 94 -23.12 6.29 26.04
CA GLU A 94 -22.88 7.65 26.50
C GLU A 94 -23.41 7.90 27.93
N ASP A 95 -24.51 7.25 28.31
CA ASP A 95 -25.06 7.27 29.67
C ASP A 95 -24.33 6.33 30.65
N GLY A 96 -23.33 5.59 30.16
CA GLY A 96 -22.50 4.70 30.97
C GLY A 96 -23.05 3.29 31.17
N GLU A 97 -24.16 2.95 30.51
CA GLU A 97 -24.69 1.59 30.47
C GLU A 97 -23.68 0.66 29.80
N ARG A 98 -23.52 -0.52 30.40
CA ARG A 98 -22.61 -1.55 29.95
C ARG A 98 -23.37 -2.63 29.20
N ILE A 99 -23.03 -2.80 27.92
CA ILE A 99 -23.63 -3.77 27.00
C ILE A 99 -22.59 -4.85 26.70
N GLU A 100 -22.91 -6.10 27.02
CA GLU A 100 -22.11 -7.26 26.59
C GLU A 100 -22.70 -7.82 25.30
N PHE A 101 -21.85 -8.19 24.35
CA PHE A 101 -22.29 -8.80 23.10
C PHE A 101 -21.25 -9.80 22.58
N PRO A 102 -21.65 -10.83 21.81
CA PRO A 102 -20.71 -11.68 21.11
C PRO A 102 -19.76 -10.87 20.23
N PHE A 103 -18.46 -11.13 20.28
CA PHE A 103 -17.52 -10.41 19.42
C PHE A 103 -17.74 -10.74 17.94
N GLY A 104 -17.59 -9.74 17.08
CA GLY A 104 -17.75 -9.86 15.62
C GLY A 104 -19.15 -9.54 15.09
N ILE A 105 -20.10 -9.22 15.96
CA ILE A 105 -21.43 -8.71 15.55
C ILE A 105 -21.66 -7.28 16.02
N THR A 106 -22.66 -6.61 15.43
CA THR A 106 -23.13 -5.30 15.89
C THR A 106 -23.59 -5.42 17.35
N PRO A 107 -23.22 -4.46 18.25
CA PRO A 107 -23.69 -4.43 19.63
C PRO A 107 -25.22 -4.54 19.74
N ASP A 108 -25.70 -5.05 20.87
CA ASP A 108 -27.13 -5.33 21.12
C ASP A 108 -27.93 -4.04 21.39
N PHE A 109 -28.06 -3.22 20.35
CA PHE A 109 -28.96 -2.06 20.30
C PHE A 109 -30.40 -2.46 19.97
N THR A 110 -31.31 -1.48 19.97
CA THR A 110 -32.67 -1.71 19.46
C THR A 110 -32.62 -2.15 17.97
N PRO A 111 -33.60 -2.94 17.49
CA PRO A 111 -33.64 -3.38 16.10
C PRO A 111 -33.57 -2.21 15.09
N GLU A 112 -34.20 -1.09 15.41
CA GLU A 112 -34.21 0.12 14.58
C GLU A 112 -32.83 0.79 14.52
N GLU A 113 -32.15 0.93 15.65
CA GLU A 113 -30.78 1.48 15.71
C GLU A 113 -29.78 0.58 14.99
N LYS A 114 -29.89 -0.74 15.17
CA LYS A 114 -29.05 -1.71 14.48
C LYS A 114 -29.24 -1.61 12.97
N LYS A 115 -30.49 -1.59 12.49
CA LYS A 115 -30.79 -1.42 11.06
C LYS A 115 -30.26 -0.10 10.51
N ASN A 116 -30.38 1.00 11.28
CA ASN A 116 -29.88 2.30 10.85
C ASN A 116 -28.34 2.33 10.75
N LEU A 117 -27.64 1.75 11.74
CA LEU A 117 -26.19 1.65 11.73
C LEU A 117 -25.70 0.74 10.59
N GLU A 118 -26.34 -0.40 10.38
CA GLU A 118 -25.99 -1.35 9.32
C GLU A 118 -26.19 -0.73 7.93
N MET A 119 -27.30 0.00 7.72
CA MET A 119 -27.52 0.77 6.48
C MET A 119 -26.37 1.76 6.20
N VAL A 120 -25.97 2.57 7.18
CA VAL A 120 -24.89 3.56 6.99
C VAL A 120 -23.53 2.88 6.82
N ARG A 121 -23.24 1.85 7.62
CA ARG A 121 -22.01 1.04 7.51
C ARG A 121 -21.88 0.44 6.12
N ASP A 122 -22.92 -0.22 5.65
CA ASP A 122 -22.93 -0.95 4.38
C ASP A 122 -22.88 0.02 3.20
N HIS A 123 -23.49 1.20 3.33
CA HIS A 123 -23.33 2.30 2.37
C HIS A 123 -21.87 2.77 2.26
N ILE A 124 -21.23 3.13 3.39
CA ILE A 124 -19.83 3.57 3.39
C ILE A 124 -18.90 2.46 2.87
N GLN A 125 -19.16 1.21 3.25
CA GLN A 125 -18.45 0.05 2.71
C GLN A 125 -18.60 -0.03 1.18
N ALA A 126 -19.82 0.02 0.67
CA ALA A 126 -20.09 -0.04 -0.77
C ALA A 126 -19.41 1.10 -1.53
N GLU A 127 -19.49 2.34 -1.01
CA GLU A 127 -18.78 3.48 -1.61
C GLU A 127 -17.26 3.26 -1.60
N SER A 128 -16.69 2.80 -0.48
CA SER A 128 -15.25 2.56 -0.36
C SER A 128 -14.73 1.45 -1.29
N LEU A 129 -15.58 0.53 -1.76
CA LEU A 129 -15.20 -0.50 -2.72
C LEU A 129 -15.32 -0.06 -4.19
N LYS A 130 -15.95 1.08 -4.49
CA LYS A 130 -16.04 1.56 -5.86
C LYS A 130 -14.65 1.94 -6.38
N PRO A 131 -14.28 1.56 -7.61
CA PRO A 131 -13.01 1.93 -8.21
C PRO A 131 -12.97 3.42 -8.62
N ASN A 132 -14.15 4.00 -8.84
CA ASN A 132 -14.29 5.42 -9.14
C ASN A 132 -13.96 6.20 -7.86
N GLY A 133 -13.09 7.22 -7.99
CA GLY A 133 -12.69 8.07 -6.86
C GLY A 133 -13.87 8.76 -6.19
N PHE A 134 -13.58 9.50 -5.12
CA PHE A 134 -14.60 10.23 -4.37
C PHE A 134 -15.34 11.29 -5.23
N ARG A 135 -16.57 11.61 -4.83
CA ARG A 135 -17.33 12.71 -5.42
C ARG A 135 -16.86 14.04 -4.83
N ASN A 136 -16.76 15.08 -5.66
CA ASN A 136 -16.32 16.40 -5.21
C ASN A 136 -17.25 16.99 -4.14
N GLU A 137 -18.56 16.74 -4.23
CA GLU A 137 -19.54 17.23 -3.25
C GLU A 137 -19.33 16.60 -1.88
N ASP A 138 -18.94 15.32 -1.83
CA ASP A 138 -18.67 14.59 -0.58
C ASP A 138 -17.43 15.15 0.12
N ASP A 139 -16.55 15.84 -0.60
CA ASP A 139 -15.39 16.52 -0.01
C ASP A 139 -15.74 17.87 0.62
N GLN A 140 -16.90 18.46 0.26
CA GLN A 140 -17.32 19.77 0.78
C GLN A 140 -18.03 19.67 2.14
N ILE A 141 -18.32 18.46 2.62
CA ILE A 141 -19.03 18.23 3.87
C ILE A 141 -18.23 17.31 4.79
N SER A 142 -18.49 17.41 6.09
CA SER A 142 -17.91 16.52 7.07
C SER A 142 -18.50 15.11 6.96
N LEU A 143 -17.79 14.10 7.47
CA LEU A 143 -18.33 12.74 7.57
C LEU A 143 -19.62 12.70 8.41
N ASP A 144 -19.68 13.48 9.50
CA ASP A 144 -20.89 13.63 10.32
C ASP A 144 -22.09 14.10 9.48
N GLN A 145 -21.92 15.18 8.70
CA GLN A 145 -22.99 15.71 7.86
C GLN A 145 -23.38 14.73 6.75
N TYR A 146 -22.41 14.03 6.17
CA TYR A 146 -22.66 12.99 5.17
C TYR A 146 -23.55 11.88 5.75
N VAL A 147 -23.25 11.40 6.95
CA VAL A 147 -24.05 10.38 7.65
C VAL A 147 -25.46 10.88 7.97
N ARG A 148 -25.60 12.15 8.40
CA ARG A 148 -26.93 12.75 8.59
C ARG A 148 -27.74 12.79 7.30
N ASN A 149 -27.11 13.11 6.18
CA ASN A 149 -27.76 13.15 4.86
C ASN A 149 -28.23 11.76 4.42
N LEU A 150 -27.57 10.69 4.87
CA LEU A 150 -28.01 9.29 4.65
C LEU A 150 -29.15 8.85 5.59
N GLY A 151 -29.60 9.73 6.49
CA GLY A 151 -30.60 9.38 7.51
C GLY A 151 -30.01 8.68 8.74
N GLY A 152 -28.71 8.82 9.00
CA GLY A 152 -28.06 8.30 10.21
C GLY A 152 -28.62 8.94 11.48
N GLY A 153 -29.07 8.11 12.41
CA GLY A 153 -29.58 8.52 13.72
C GLY A 153 -28.48 8.80 14.75
N PRO A 154 -28.85 9.25 15.97
CA PRO A 154 -27.88 9.62 17.01
C PRO A 154 -26.89 8.51 17.36
N LYS A 155 -27.37 7.28 17.57
CA LYS A 155 -26.53 6.11 17.90
C LYS A 155 -25.53 5.78 16.78
N THR A 156 -25.96 5.93 15.53
CA THR A 156 -25.09 5.75 14.35
C THR A 156 -24.01 6.81 14.31
N LEU A 157 -24.34 8.07 14.59
CA LEU A 157 -23.35 9.15 14.64
C LEU A 157 -22.32 8.96 15.76
N GLU A 158 -22.74 8.48 16.94
CA GLU A 158 -21.83 8.09 18.03
C GLU A 158 -20.83 7.00 17.57
N MET A 159 -21.33 5.97 16.88
CA MET A 159 -20.51 4.89 16.34
C MET A 159 -19.55 5.37 15.24
N ILE A 160 -20.03 6.22 14.33
CA ILE A 160 -19.20 6.82 13.27
C ILE A 160 -18.07 7.64 13.91
N ASN A 161 -18.40 8.46 14.91
CA ASN A 161 -17.42 9.27 15.60
C ASN A 161 -16.36 8.40 16.30
N LEU A 162 -16.76 7.27 16.88
CA LEU A 162 -15.82 6.29 17.44
C LEU A 162 -14.86 5.73 16.36
N TRP A 163 -15.35 5.45 15.15
CA TRP A 163 -14.48 5.04 14.03
C TRP A 163 -13.45 6.11 13.68
N VAL A 164 -13.88 7.37 13.57
CA VAL A 164 -12.96 8.49 13.27
C VAL A 164 -11.92 8.68 14.38
N ARG A 165 -12.34 8.62 15.65
CA ARG A 165 -11.41 8.72 16.78
C ARG A 165 -10.34 7.63 16.75
N VAL A 166 -10.73 6.36 16.54
CA VAL A 166 -9.75 5.26 16.52
C VAL A 166 -8.88 5.25 15.25
N MET A 167 -9.38 5.74 14.11
CA MET A 167 -8.61 5.71 12.86
C MET A 167 -7.72 6.95 12.67
N HIS A 168 -8.21 8.13 13.04
CA HIS A 168 -7.56 9.41 12.71
C HIS A 168 -7.30 10.32 13.90
N GLY A 169 -7.85 10.02 15.10
CA GLY A 169 -7.68 10.89 16.26
C GLY A 169 -8.41 12.23 16.14
N LEU A 170 -9.46 12.27 15.32
CA LEU A 170 -10.33 13.44 15.11
C LEU A 170 -11.78 13.09 15.47
N GLU A 171 -12.65 14.09 15.38
CA GLU A 171 -14.10 13.88 15.40
C GLU A 171 -14.66 13.82 13.97
N SER A 172 -15.78 13.14 13.75
CA SER A 172 -16.44 13.02 12.42
C SER A 172 -16.88 14.35 11.83
N THR A 173 -16.97 15.41 12.63
CA THR A 173 -17.26 16.78 12.20
C THR A 173 -16.04 17.51 11.63
N GLU A 174 -14.85 16.96 11.83
CA GLU A 174 -13.57 17.60 11.56
C GLU A 174 -12.85 17.10 10.31
N GLU A 175 -13.35 16.02 9.70
CA GLU A 175 -12.79 15.40 8.50
C GLU A 175 -13.84 15.32 7.39
N SER A 176 -13.36 15.37 6.14
CA SER A 176 -14.19 15.27 4.95
C SER A 176 -14.71 13.85 4.76
N ALA A 177 -15.97 13.72 4.32
CA ALA A 177 -16.55 12.42 4.01
C ALA A 177 -15.80 11.73 2.85
N ALA A 178 -15.46 12.49 1.81
CA ALA A 178 -14.64 12.00 0.71
C ALA A 178 -13.27 11.50 1.18
N TRP A 179 -12.63 12.22 2.10
CA TRP A 179 -11.33 11.83 2.65
C TRP A 179 -11.42 10.52 3.44
N PHE A 180 -12.42 10.37 4.31
CA PHE A 180 -12.63 9.14 5.08
C PHE A 180 -12.93 7.93 4.17
N ILE A 181 -13.78 8.12 3.15
CA ILE A 181 -14.14 7.06 2.20
C ILE A 181 -12.92 6.68 1.34
N GLU A 182 -12.12 7.64 0.88
CA GLU A 182 -10.88 7.38 0.14
C GLU A 182 -9.83 6.66 0.99
N TYR A 183 -9.73 7.04 2.26
CA TYR A 183 -8.91 6.32 3.21
C TYR A 183 -9.38 4.86 3.37
N CYS A 184 -10.68 4.61 3.51
CA CYS A 184 -11.21 3.25 3.52
C CYS A 184 -10.91 2.52 2.20
N ARG A 185 -11.12 3.16 1.04
CA ARG A 185 -10.89 2.58 -0.30
C ARG A 185 -9.46 2.10 -0.49
N THR A 186 -8.50 2.95 -0.11
CA THR A 186 -7.07 2.60 -0.17
C THR A 186 -6.69 1.51 0.83
N ASN A 187 -7.55 1.20 1.81
CA ASN A 187 -7.35 0.12 2.79
C ASN A 187 -8.35 -1.03 2.60
N HIS A 188 -8.73 -1.33 1.35
CA HIS A 188 -9.60 -2.46 0.99
C HIS A 188 -11.04 -2.40 1.56
N GLY A 189 -11.49 -1.21 1.93
CA GLY A 189 -12.83 -0.91 2.40
C GLY A 189 -12.94 -0.77 3.92
N LEU A 190 -14.07 -0.19 4.36
CA LEU A 190 -14.37 0.06 5.78
C LEU A 190 -14.34 -1.20 6.66
N LEU A 191 -14.79 -2.34 6.15
CA LEU A 191 -14.82 -3.58 6.92
C LEU A 191 -13.40 -4.15 7.12
N ALA A 192 -12.56 -4.11 6.09
CA ALA A 192 -11.19 -4.62 6.16
C ALA A 192 -10.34 -3.82 7.16
N ILE A 193 -10.42 -2.48 7.15
CA ILE A 193 -9.66 -1.67 8.12
C ILE A 193 -10.08 -1.91 9.58
N ARG A 194 -11.32 -2.34 9.82
CA ARG A 194 -11.86 -2.57 11.17
C ARG A 194 -11.70 -4.01 11.65
N ALA A 195 -11.62 -4.98 10.75
CA ALA A 195 -11.61 -6.38 11.12
C ALA A 195 -10.35 -6.77 11.92
N ASP A 196 -10.56 -7.66 12.88
CA ASP A 196 -9.57 -8.23 13.80
C ASP A 196 -9.14 -9.65 13.39
N ASP A 197 -9.78 -10.22 12.37
CA ASP A 197 -9.40 -11.49 11.77
C ASP A 197 -8.52 -11.28 10.53
N ARG A 198 -8.21 -12.37 9.82
CA ARG A 198 -7.32 -12.35 8.64
C ARG A 198 -7.80 -11.41 7.54
N THR A 199 -9.08 -11.06 7.49
CA THR A 199 -9.63 -10.14 6.49
C THR A 199 -9.36 -8.67 6.79
N GLY A 200 -8.68 -8.35 7.91
CA GLY A 200 -8.48 -6.97 8.30
C GLY A 200 -7.17 -6.56 8.94
N GLY A 201 -7.08 -5.25 9.18
CA GLY A 201 -5.86 -4.59 9.63
C GLY A 201 -5.45 -4.88 11.06
N ASN A 202 -6.33 -5.45 11.89
CA ASN A 202 -6.05 -5.70 13.31
C ASN A 202 -5.75 -7.18 13.60
N TYR A 203 -5.29 -7.93 12.60
CA TYR A 203 -5.15 -9.39 12.66
C TYR A 203 -4.00 -9.90 13.53
N MET A 204 -2.79 -9.38 13.35
CA MET A 204 -1.59 -9.94 13.98
C MET A 204 -0.69 -8.86 14.58
N ARG A 205 0.13 -9.24 15.55
CA ARG A 205 1.18 -8.41 16.17
C ARG A 205 2.48 -9.22 16.25
N LEU A 206 3.59 -8.54 16.54
CA LEU A 206 4.89 -9.17 16.78
C LEU A 206 5.30 -9.03 18.26
N LYS A 207 5.72 -10.13 18.91
CA LYS A 207 6.32 -10.10 20.25
C LYS A 207 7.55 -9.19 20.32
N SER A 208 8.35 -9.20 19.25
CA SER A 208 9.52 -8.34 19.10
C SER A 208 9.18 -6.86 18.87
N GLY A 209 7.90 -6.55 18.61
CA GLY A 209 7.35 -5.24 18.22
C GLY A 209 7.59 -4.90 16.75
N THR A 210 6.73 -4.08 16.17
CA THR A 210 6.81 -3.76 14.72
C THR A 210 8.08 -2.99 14.34
N GLN A 211 8.73 -2.32 15.29
CA GLN A 211 9.98 -1.61 15.04
C GLN A 211 11.12 -2.58 14.66
N SER A 212 11.00 -3.87 14.98
CA SER A 212 11.94 -4.91 14.53
C SER A 212 12.03 -4.97 13.00
N ILE A 213 10.92 -4.76 12.28
CA ILE A 213 10.88 -4.72 10.82
C ILE A 213 11.68 -3.52 10.31
N ALA A 214 11.47 -2.32 10.89
CA ALA A 214 12.21 -1.12 10.50
C ALA A 214 13.72 -1.26 10.76
N LYS A 215 14.11 -1.93 11.85
CA LYS A 215 15.51 -2.24 12.16
C LYS A 215 16.11 -3.20 11.14
N GLY A 216 15.40 -4.28 10.79
CA GLY A 216 15.84 -5.20 9.74
C GLY A 216 16.01 -4.51 8.37
N ILE A 217 15.11 -3.60 8.00
CA ILE A 217 15.26 -2.81 6.77
C ILE A 217 16.49 -1.88 6.86
N ALA A 218 16.74 -1.26 8.01
CA ALA A 218 17.93 -0.44 8.21
C ALA A 218 19.22 -1.27 8.07
N ASP A 219 19.24 -2.51 8.56
CA ASP A 219 20.37 -3.43 8.39
C ASP A 219 20.64 -3.75 6.91
N LEU A 220 19.59 -3.91 6.09
CA LEU A 220 19.73 -4.10 4.64
C LEU A 220 20.34 -2.87 3.94
N ILE A 221 20.07 -1.67 4.44
CA ILE A 221 20.54 -0.41 3.86
C ILE A 221 22.01 -0.13 4.20
N GLY A 222 22.48 -0.63 5.35
CA GLY A 222 23.77 -0.27 5.94
C GLY A 222 23.66 1.00 6.78
N HIS A 223 24.02 0.88 8.06
CA HIS A 223 23.90 1.96 9.05
C HIS A 223 24.74 3.19 8.72
N GLU A 224 25.82 3.02 7.96
CA GLU A 224 26.66 4.13 7.48
C GLU A 224 25.91 5.10 6.58
N ASN A 225 24.84 4.64 5.91
CA ASN A 225 23.99 5.44 5.04
C ASN A 225 22.84 6.12 5.81
N ILE A 226 22.70 5.86 7.12
CA ILE A 226 21.62 6.38 7.97
C ILE A 226 22.20 7.32 9.03
N HIS A 227 21.79 8.58 8.97
CA HIS A 227 22.29 9.63 9.84
C HIS A 227 21.22 10.03 10.86
N LEU A 228 21.21 9.31 11.98
CA LEU A 228 20.34 9.55 13.14
C LEU A 228 20.75 10.82 13.89
N SER A 229 19.84 11.38 14.69
CA SER A 229 20.04 12.58 15.50
C SER A 229 20.47 13.80 14.68
N ASN A 230 19.98 13.92 13.45
CA ASN A 230 20.29 15.02 12.54
C ASN A 230 19.00 15.70 12.05
N PRO A 231 18.27 16.45 12.90
CA PRO A 231 17.04 17.13 12.47
C PRO A 231 17.32 18.10 11.32
N VAL A 232 16.58 17.97 10.21
CA VAL A 232 16.67 18.88 9.08
C VAL A 232 15.86 20.14 9.38
N PHE A 233 16.41 21.31 9.06
CA PHE A 233 15.69 22.60 9.18
C PHE A 233 15.60 23.37 7.86
N SER A 234 16.48 23.08 6.89
CA SER A 234 16.53 23.82 5.64
C SER A 234 16.85 22.93 4.44
N ILE A 235 16.13 23.19 3.35
CA ILE A 235 16.29 22.54 2.04
C ILE A 235 16.45 23.64 1.00
N GLU A 236 17.57 23.60 0.28
CA GLU A 236 17.88 24.51 -0.81
C GLU A 236 17.92 23.73 -2.12
N GLN A 237 17.10 24.13 -3.10
CA GLN A 237 17.19 23.62 -4.47
C GLN A 237 18.13 24.52 -5.28
N THR A 238 19.02 23.88 -6.04
CA THR A 238 19.96 24.53 -6.94
C THR A 238 19.79 23.94 -8.35
N ASN A 239 20.43 24.55 -9.35
CA ASN A 239 20.40 24.01 -10.72
C ASN A 239 20.99 22.60 -10.84
N SER A 240 21.82 22.16 -9.88
CA SER A 240 22.51 20.87 -9.90
C SER A 240 21.95 19.83 -8.93
N GLY A 241 20.93 20.17 -8.14
CA GLY A 241 20.32 19.25 -7.17
C GLY A 241 19.78 19.95 -5.94
N VAL A 242 19.94 19.31 -4.77
CA VAL A 242 19.45 19.80 -3.48
C VAL A 242 20.58 19.83 -2.44
N ILE A 243 20.48 20.77 -1.50
CA ILE A 243 21.33 20.86 -0.32
C ILE A 243 20.44 20.83 0.93
N VAL A 244 20.61 19.78 1.73
CA VAL A 244 19.88 19.54 2.97
C VAL A 244 20.76 19.93 4.15
N ARG A 245 20.26 20.77 5.05
CA ARG A 245 20.98 21.26 6.24
C ARG A 245 20.26 20.86 7.52
N THR A 246 21.08 20.42 8.47
CA THR A 246 20.62 19.90 9.76
C THR A 246 21.02 20.83 10.89
N THR A 247 20.30 20.78 12.01
CA THR A 247 20.56 21.61 13.20
C THR A 247 21.89 21.29 13.87
N THR A 248 22.46 20.11 13.60
CA THR A 248 23.79 19.68 14.07
C THR A 248 24.95 20.21 13.22
N GLY A 249 24.65 20.95 12.15
CA GLY A 249 25.66 21.47 11.21
C GLY A 249 26.02 20.52 10.07
N LYS A 250 25.45 19.31 10.02
CA LYS A 250 25.64 18.40 8.89
C LYS A 250 24.94 18.91 7.64
N VAL A 251 25.63 18.80 6.50
CA VAL A 251 25.16 19.22 5.18
C VAL A 251 25.22 18.05 4.21
N ILE A 252 24.11 17.74 3.55
CA ILE A 252 24.02 16.68 2.54
C ILE A 252 23.69 17.30 1.19
N LYS A 253 24.45 16.91 0.16
CA LYS A 253 24.23 17.33 -1.23
C LYS A 253 23.85 16.11 -2.08
N ALA A 254 22.72 16.18 -2.75
CA ALA A 254 22.21 15.12 -3.60
C ALA A 254 21.58 15.66 -4.89
N LYS A 255 21.45 14.85 -5.93
CA LYS A 255 20.75 15.25 -7.18
C LYS A 255 19.24 15.38 -6.94
N LYS A 256 18.66 14.46 -6.18
CA LYS A 256 17.23 14.43 -5.81
C LYS A 256 17.04 14.29 -4.30
N LEU A 257 15.88 14.72 -3.84
CA LEU A 257 15.43 14.61 -2.45
C LEU A 257 14.11 13.86 -2.38
N ILE A 258 14.00 12.92 -1.45
CA ILE A 258 12.71 12.38 -0.98
C ILE A 258 12.46 12.89 0.43
N ILE A 259 11.27 13.43 0.67
CA ILE A 259 10.78 13.79 1.99
C ILE A 259 9.78 12.73 2.42
N SER A 260 10.10 12.02 3.50
CA SER A 260 9.31 10.93 4.10
C SER A 260 8.87 11.27 5.53
N MET A 261 8.36 12.48 5.72
CA MET A 261 7.81 12.96 7.01
C MET A 261 6.37 13.44 6.81
N PRO A 262 5.59 13.61 7.90
CA PRO A 262 4.21 14.02 7.74
C PRO A 262 4.05 15.37 7.05
N SER A 263 3.08 15.47 6.15
CA SER A 263 2.81 16.70 5.40
C SER A 263 2.51 17.89 6.31
N ALA A 264 1.79 17.66 7.42
CA ALA A 264 1.53 18.65 8.47
C ALA A 264 2.80 19.26 9.09
N MET A 265 3.95 18.59 8.95
CA MET A 265 5.25 19.01 9.48
C MET A 265 6.12 19.74 8.45
N LEU A 266 5.71 19.82 7.17
CA LEU A 266 6.52 20.48 6.13
C LEU A 266 6.73 21.97 6.41
N LYS A 267 5.79 22.62 7.10
CA LYS A 267 5.89 24.03 7.52
C LYS A 267 7.02 24.32 8.51
N GLU A 268 7.59 23.29 9.14
CA GLU A 268 8.74 23.42 10.03
C GLU A 268 10.06 23.53 9.25
N LEU A 269 10.06 23.21 7.95
CA LEU A 269 11.22 23.27 7.08
C LEU A 269 11.25 24.58 6.30
N THR A 270 12.44 25.17 6.19
CA THR A 270 12.68 26.31 5.30
C THR A 270 13.07 25.81 3.91
N PHE A 271 12.26 26.13 2.90
CA PHE A 271 12.54 25.84 1.49
C PHE A 271 13.09 27.07 0.76
N SER A 272 14.16 26.88 -0.01
CA SER A 272 14.73 27.90 -0.88
C SER A 272 14.93 27.35 -2.30
N PRO A 273 14.22 27.84 -3.33
CA PRO A 273 13.08 28.75 -3.23
C PRO A 273 11.92 28.13 -2.44
N PRO A 274 10.96 28.93 -1.96
CA PRO A 274 9.75 28.43 -1.31
C PRO A 274 9.01 27.42 -2.20
N LEU A 275 8.29 26.48 -1.58
CA LEU A 275 7.39 25.60 -2.31
C LEU A 275 6.28 26.42 -3.00
N PRO A 276 5.69 25.98 -4.12
CA PRO A 276 4.60 26.69 -4.78
C PRO A 276 3.42 26.95 -3.84
N ASP A 277 2.77 28.12 -3.95
CA ASP A 277 1.70 28.57 -3.04
C ASP A 277 0.59 27.53 -2.85
N ARG A 278 0.19 26.84 -3.92
CA ARG A 278 -0.81 25.76 -3.86
C ARG A 278 -0.36 24.59 -2.97
N ALA A 279 0.92 24.22 -3.01
CA ALA A 279 1.46 23.21 -2.12
C ALA A 279 1.50 23.72 -0.68
N GLN A 280 1.87 24.99 -0.46
CA GLN A 280 1.83 25.62 0.86
C GLN A 280 0.45 25.62 1.48
N GLU A 281 -0.58 25.96 0.70
CA GLU A 281 -1.96 25.97 1.18
C GLU A 281 -2.41 24.57 1.63
N VAL A 282 -2.00 23.51 0.93
CA VAL A 282 -2.29 22.13 1.33
C VAL A 282 -1.63 21.80 2.66
N TYR A 283 -0.30 21.88 2.77
CA TYR A 283 0.39 21.38 3.95
C TYR A 283 0.17 22.26 5.19
N ASN A 284 -0.08 23.57 5.01
CA ASN A 284 -0.43 24.46 6.12
C ASN A 284 -1.83 24.19 6.69
N ASN A 285 -2.73 23.61 5.88
CA ASN A 285 -4.09 23.25 6.27
C ASN A 285 -4.29 21.74 6.42
N THR A 286 -3.19 21.01 6.63
CA THR A 286 -3.21 19.58 6.93
C THR A 286 -2.90 19.40 8.40
N LYS A 287 -3.69 18.58 9.10
CA LYS A 287 -3.57 18.36 10.55
C LYS A 287 -3.41 16.89 10.88
N LEU A 288 -2.73 16.60 11.98
CA LEU A 288 -2.74 15.29 12.63
C LEU A 288 -3.76 15.31 13.77
N GLY A 289 -4.45 14.19 13.99
CA GLY A 289 -5.35 14.06 15.12
C GLY A 289 -4.64 13.81 16.44
N HIS A 290 -5.38 14.00 17.53
CA HIS A 290 -4.96 13.63 18.87
C HIS A 290 -5.05 12.12 19.02
N TYR A 291 -3.89 11.48 19.01
CA TYR A 291 -3.80 10.03 18.97
C TYR A 291 -2.82 9.57 20.05
N ASN A 292 -3.34 8.96 21.10
CA ASN A 292 -2.53 8.54 22.23
C ASN A 292 -2.78 7.07 22.52
N LYS A 293 -1.80 6.44 23.17
CA LYS A 293 -1.89 5.03 23.52
C LYS A 293 -1.58 4.88 25.00
N ALA A 294 -2.49 4.25 25.73
CA ALA A 294 -2.22 3.73 27.07
C ALA A 294 -2.19 2.20 26.98
N ILE A 295 -1.17 1.58 27.55
CA ILE A 295 -0.96 0.14 27.48
C ILE A 295 -0.81 -0.37 28.90
N VAL A 296 -1.67 -1.30 29.27
CA VAL A 296 -1.78 -1.78 30.65
C VAL A 296 -1.51 -3.26 30.69
N PHE A 297 -0.52 -3.68 31.47
CA PHE A 297 -0.12 -5.07 31.61
C PHE A 297 -0.44 -5.62 33.00
N TYR A 298 -0.71 -6.91 33.07
CA TYR A 298 -1.09 -7.69 34.26
C TYR A 298 -0.35 -9.03 34.25
N THR A 299 -0.31 -9.67 35.42
CA THR A 299 0.23 -11.03 35.60
C THR A 299 -0.75 -12.13 35.18
N LYS A 300 -2.04 -11.79 35.00
CA LYS A 300 -3.10 -12.70 34.57
C LYS A 300 -4.07 -11.97 33.65
N ALA A 301 -4.57 -12.65 32.62
CA ALA A 301 -5.66 -12.17 31.78
C ALA A 301 -7.03 -12.33 32.49
N TRP A 302 -7.24 -11.60 33.58
CA TRP A 302 -8.43 -11.69 34.44
C TRP A 302 -9.76 -11.44 33.71
N TRP A 303 -9.76 -10.68 32.61
CA TRP A 303 -10.96 -10.48 31.77
C TRP A 303 -11.41 -11.77 31.08
N ARG A 304 -10.47 -12.68 30.80
CA ARG A 304 -10.79 -13.97 30.17
C ARG A 304 -11.52 -14.90 31.12
N ASP A 305 -11.29 -14.79 32.44
CA ASP A 305 -12.06 -15.51 33.45
C ASP A 305 -13.55 -15.10 33.44
N GLY A 306 -13.83 -13.83 33.09
CA GLY A 306 -15.18 -13.30 32.88
C GLY A 306 -15.81 -13.68 31.53
N GLY A 307 -15.10 -14.47 30.70
CA GLY A 307 -15.54 -14.87 29.37
C GLY A 307 -15.43 -13.75 28.32
N PHE A 308 -14.54 -12.78 28.51
CA PHE A 308 -14.29 -11.70 27.54
C PHE A 308 -13.06 -11.96 26.67
N ASN A 309 -13.08 -11.47 25.42
CA ASN A 309 -11.91 -11.51 24.54
C ASN A 309 -10.92 -10.34 24.76
N GLY A 310 -11.32 -9.34 25.55
CA GLY A 310 -10.54 -8.15 25.83
C GLY A 310 -10.73 -6.99 24.83
N PHE A 311 -11.74 -7.07 23.96
CA PHE A 311 -12.19 -5.95 23.14
C PHE A 311 -13.27 -5.16 23.87
N PHE A 312 -13.14 -3.83 23.92
CA PHE A 312 -14.27 -2.97 24.23
C PHE A 312 -14.28 -1.64 23.48
N MET A 313 -15.47 -1.05 23.40
CA MET A 313 -15.74 0.29 22.86
C MET A 313 -16.43 1.14 23.92
N ASP A 314 -16.10 2.42 24.01
CA ASP A 314 -16.77 3.35 24.95
C ASP A 314 -16.96 4.72 24.28
N PHE A 315 -18.21 5.17 24.21
CA PHE A 315 -18.55 6.45 23.58
C PHE A 315 -18.01 7.66 24.34
N ARG A 316 -17.87 7.54 25.66
CA ARG A 316 -17.44 8.61 26.56
C ARG A 316 -15.93 8.83 26.52
N GLY A 317 -15.19 7.74 26.30
CA GLY A 317 -13.73 7.71 26.38
C GLY A 317 -13.18 7.81 27.82
N PRO A 318 -11.89 8.15 28.00
CA PRO A 318 -10.99 8.63 26.98
C PRO A 318 -10.43 7.51 26.09
N ALA A 319 -10.39 6.25 26.54
CA ALA A 319 -10.12 5.14 25.63
C ALA A 319 -11.38 4.82 24.81
N CYS A 320 -11.35 5.06 23.50
CA CYS A 320 -12.51 4.85 22.62
C CYS A 320 -12.62 3.40 22.15
N VAL A 321 -11.47 2.74 21.95
CA VAL A 321 -11.36 1.31 21.61
C VAL A 321 -10.23 0.71 22.43
N VAL A 322 -10.43 -0.49 22.92
CA VAL A 322 -9.41 -1.27 23.62
C VAL A 322 -9.35 -2.68 23.05
N ARG A 323 -8.14 -3.23 22.97
CA ARG A 323 -7.87 -4.59 22.47
C ARG A 323 -6.94 -5.34 23.39
N ASP A 324 -7.15 -6.66 23.51
CA ASP A 324 -6.20 -7.59 24.11
C ASP A 324 -4.87 -7.54 23.34
N THR A 325 -3.80 -7.23 24.05
CA THR A 325 -2.43 -7.15 23.53
C THR A 325 -1.48 -8.16 24.18
N SER A 326 -2.02 -9.24 24.74
CA SER A 326 -1.26 -10.26 25.48
C SER A 326 -0.29 -11.05 24.61
N PHE A 327 0.73 -11.61 25.26
CA PHE A 327 1.69 -12.60 24.77
C PHE A 327 1.61 -13.82 25.71
N ASP A 328 0.76 -14.76 25.37
CA ASP A 328 0.40 -15.90 26.22
C ASP A 328 1.60 -16.80 26.56
N ASP A 329 2.50 -17.00 25.62
CA ASP A 329 3.72 -17.78 25.76
C ASP A 329 4.78 -17.12 26.67
N GLU A 330 4.72 -15.79 26.79
CA GLU A 330 5.61 -15.02 27.68
C GLU A 330 4.97 -14.73 29.06
N GLY A 331 3.71 -15.14 29.28
CA GLY A 331 2.98 -14.84 30.51
C GLY A 331 2.71 -13.34 30.71
N VAL A 332 2.70 -12.56 29.63
CA VAL A 332 2.48 -11.11 29.64
C VAL A 332 1.07 -10.83 29.13
N TYR A 333 0.17 -10.39 30.01
CA TYR A 333 -1.22 -10.14 29.63
C TYR A 333 -1.50 -8.65 29.65
N GLY A 334 -2.16 -8.10 28.63
CA GLY A 334 -2.44 -6.67 28.67
C GLY A 334 -3.47 -6.17 27.69
N PHE A 335 -3.72 -4.87 27.78
CA PHE A 335 -4.59 -4.11 26.89
C PHE A 335 -3.80 -3.01 26.18
N THR A 336 -4.05 -2.86 24.88
CA THR A 336 -3.82 -1.58 24.20
C THR A 336 -5.10 -0.77 24.26
N CYS A 337 -5.03 0.42 24.84
CA CYS A 337 -6.11 1.39 24.90
C CYS A 337 -5.81 2.57 23.96
N PHE A 338 -6.69 2.79 22.98
CA PHE A 338 -6.60 3.93 22.06
C PHE A 338 -7.29 5.14 22.68
N VAL A 339 -6.50 6.14 23.07
CA VAL A 339 -6.94 7.30 23.85
C VAL A 339 -6.94 8.53 22.94
N ASN A 340 -7.96 8.62 22.09
CA ASN A 340 -7.91 9.42 20.88
C ASN A 340 -9.05 10.44 20.75
N GLY A 341 -8.92 11.34 19.78
CA GLY A 341 -9.88 12.40 19.52
C GLY A 341 -9.95 13.40 20.66
N LYS A 342 -11.07 14.10 20.78
CA LYS A 342 -11.29 15.12 21.81
C LYS A 342 -11.18 14.56 23.25
N PRO A 343 -11.73 13.38 23.59
CA PRO A 343 -11.51 12.79 24.91
C PRO A 343 -10.02 12.50 25.18
N GLY A 344 -9.27 12.08 24.16
CA GLY A 344 -7.83 11.85 24.24
C GLY A 344 -7.01 13.13 24.45
N GLU A 345 -7.40 14.23 23.79
CA GLU A 345 -6.83 15.56 24.01
C GLU A 345 -7.04 16.05 25.46
N GLU A 346 -8.26 15.91 25.98
CA GLU A 346 -8.56 16.32 27.36
C GLU A 346 -7.88 15.42 28.39
N TRP A 347 -7.64 14.16 28.04
CA TRP A 347 -6.86 13.23 28.84
C TRP A 347 -5.38 13.59 28.86
N SER A 348 -4.77 13.96 27.72
CA SER A 348 -3.32 14.26 27.67
C SER A 348 -2.92 15.44 28.55
N LYS A 349 -3.83 16.41 28.74
CA LYS A 349 -3.65 17.59 29.60
C LYS A 349 -3.62 17.29 31.11
N LYS A 350 -4.01 16.08 31.54
CA LYS A 350 -4.07 15.69 32.97
C LYS A 350 -2.70 15.26 33.50
N SER A 351 -2.54 15.16 34.82
CA SER A 351 -1.31 14.60 35.41
C SER A 351 -1.15 13.10 35.07
N PRO A 352 0.08 12.55 35.04
CA PRO A 352 0.30 11.13 34.79
C PRO A 352 -0.50 10.20 35.72
N GLU A 353 -0.64 10.55 37.00
CA GLU A 353 -1.39 9.77 38.00
C GLU A 353 -2.89 9.75 37.67
N THR A 354 -3.42 10.91 37.27
CA THR A 354 -4.82 11.06 36.88
C THR A 354 -5.10 10.33 35.57
N ARG A 355 -4.20 10.44 34.59
CA ARG A 355 -4.28 9.74 33.30
C ARG A 355 -4.35 8.24 33.49
N ARG A 356 -3.45 7.70 34.33
CA ARG A 356 -3.46 6.29 34.72
C ARG A 356 -4.79 5.92 35.37
N LYS A 357 -5.21 6.64 36.41
CA LYS A 357 -6.44 6.34 37.17
C LYS A 357 -7.66 6.24 36.26
N VAL A 358 -7.85 7.21 35.37
CA VAL A 358 -9.01 7.26 34.46
C VAL A 358 -9.08 6.02 33.56
N ILE A 359 -7.94 5.56 33.02
CA ILE A 359 -7.90 4.37 32.16
C ILE A 359 -8.21 3.10 32.97
N LEU A 360 -7.67 2.98 34.19
CA LEU A 360 -7.94 1.82 35.05
C LEU A 360 -9.39 1.79 35.53
N ASP A 361 -9.97 2.94 35.88
CA ASP A 361 -11.39 3.07 36.23
C ASP A 361 -12.28 2.64 35.05
N GLN A 362 -11.93 3.07 33.84
CA GLN A 362 -12.68 2.71 32.62
C GLN A 362 -12.60 1.20 32.34
N LEU A 363 -11.42 0.59 32.46
CA LEU A 363 -11.24 -0.85 32.34
C LEU A 363 -12.03 -1.62 33.41
N ALA A 364 -12.03 -1.13 34.65
CA ALA A 364 -12.76 -1.74 35.75
C ALA A 364 -14.27 -1.71 35.51
N HIS A 365 -14.79 -0.57 35.04
CA HIS A 365 -16.20 -0.40 34.66
C HIS A 365 -16.57 -1.31 33.49
N ALA A 366 -15.77 -1.29 32.41
CA ALA A 366 -16.05 -2.06 31.21
C ALA A 366 -16.05 -3.56 31.46
N PHE A 367 -15.14 -4.10 32.25
CA PHE A 367 -15.09 -5.55 32.50
C PHE A 367 -15.72 -5.97 33.84
N GLY A 368 -16.27 -5.03 34.62
CA GLY A 368 -16.91 -5.30 35.90
C GLY A 368 -15.97 -5.90 36.94
N SER A 369 -14.67 -5.55 36.90
CA SER A 369 -13.64 -6.17 37.74
C SER A 369 -12.67 -5.13 38.30
N LEU A 370 -12.49 -5.13 39.62
CA LEU A 370 -11.53 -4.26 40.29
C LEU A 370 -10.07 -4.69 40.06
N GLU A 371 -9.81 -5.87 39.49
CA GLU A 371 -8.46 -6.31 39.14
C GLU A 371 -7.77 -5.38 38.15
N ALA A 372 -8.55 -4.61 37.37
CA ALA A 372 -8.01 -3.55 36.54
C ALA A 372 -7.17 -2.51 37.30
N HIS A 373 -7.37 -2.34 38.62
CA HIS A 373 -6.59 -1.40 39.43
C HIS A 373 -5.23 -1.94 39.89
N ASN A 374 -4.92 -3.21 39.59
CA ASN A 374 -3.69 -3.89 39.99
C ASN A 374 -2.78 -4.22 38.80
N PRO A 375 -2.43 -3.26 37.91
CA PRO A 375 -1.60 -3.57 36.77
C PRO A 375 -0.13 -3.75 37.19
N LEU A 376 0.52 -4.73 36.56
CA LEU A 376 1.96 -4.96 36.63
C LEU A 376 2.73 -3.77 36.07
N GLU A 377 2.26 -3.21 34.97
CA GLU A 377 2.91 -2.08 34.31
C GLU A 377 1.88 -1.24 33.55
N PHE A 378 2.13 0.06 33.47
CA PHE A 378 1.34 1.00 32.69
C PHE A 378 2.31 1.85 31.89
N VAL A 379 2.13 1.85 30.57
CA VAL A 379 2.96 2.60 29.64
C VAL A 379 2.04 3.50 28.83
N GLU A 380 2.42 4.74 28.62
CA GLU A 380 1.64 5.68 27.82
C GLU A 380 2.51 6.44 26.82
N GLN A 381 1.92 6.79 25.69
CA GLN A 381 2.51 7.66 24.69
C GLN A 381 1.48 8.69 24.22
N ILE A 382 1.81 9.97 24.42
CA ILE A 382 1.07 11.10 23.86
C ILE A 382 1.78 11.50 22.57
N TRP A 383 1.23 11.15 21.40
CA TRP A 383 1.92 11.43 20.13
C TRP A 383 1.93 12.91 19.76
N GLN A 384 1.01 13.69 20.32
CA GLN A 384 0.97 15.13 20.12
C GLN A 384 2.22 15.84 20.66
N ASP A 385 2.80 15.31 21.74
CA ASP A 385 3.99 15.86 22.41
C ASP A 385 5.30 15.33 21.80
N GLU A 386 5.22 14.35 20.88
CA GLU A 386 6.40 13.78 20.24
C GLU A 386 6.92 14.71 19.15
N GLU A 387 8.08 15.33 19.40
CA GLU A 387 8.63 16.48 18.66
C GLU A 387 8.61 16.34 17.13
N PHE A 388 8.92 15.14 16.62
CA PHE A 388 9.08 14.87 15.19
C PHE A 388 7.92 14.07 14.57
N SER A 389 6.79 13.94 15.27
CA SER A 389 5.52 13.43 14.71
C SER A 389 4.39 14.42 14.93
N ARG A 390 4.30 15.02 16.12
CA ARG A 390 3.25 15.97 16.56
C ARG A 390 1.83 15.46 16.29
N GLY A 391 1.63 14.16 16.46
CA GLY A 391 0.37 13.46 16.26
C GLY A 391 0.49 12.18 15.43
N ALA A 392 -0.62 11.46 15.32
CA ALA A 392 -0.78 10.21 14.59
C ALA A 392 -2.28 10.05 14.21
N LEU A 393 -2.69 9.10 13.36
CA LEU A 393 -1.86 8.25 12.50
C LEU A 393 -1.47 8.94 11.19
N ALA A 394 -2.46 9.36 10.41
CA ALA A 394 -2.29 10.00 9.10
C ALA A 394 -2.76 11.45 9.18
N PRO A 395 -2.11 12.39 8.48
CA PRO A 395 -2.61 13.73 8.35
C PRO A 395 -3.84 13.79 7.48
N VAL A 396 -4.78 14.59 7.95
CA VAL A 396 -6.07 14.83 7.34
C VAL A 396 -6.07 16.25 6.83
N THR A 397 -6.41 16.39 5.55
CA THR A 397 -6.49 17.69 4.90
C THR A 397 -7.78 18.37 5.29
N LYS A 398 -7.80 19.71 5.30
CA LYS A 398 -9.02 20.49 5.50
C LYS A 398 -10.15 20.05 4.55
N ILE A 399 -11.39 20.09 5.04
CA ILE A 399 -12.60 19.82 4.24
C ILE A 399 -12.57 20.65 2.95
N GLY A 400 -12.81 20.00 1.81
CA GLY A 400 -12.78 20.57 0.47
C GLY A 400 -11.40 20.61 -0.20
N HIS A 401 -10.32 20.34 0.55
CA HIS A 401 -8.97 20.39 -0.01
C HIS A 401 -8.60 19.16 -0.82
N LEU A 402 -9.19 17.99 -0.56
CA LEU A 402 -8.84 16.76 -1.28
C LEU A 402 -9.21 16.89 -2.76
N ALA A 403 -10.41 17.41 -3.06
CA ALA A 403 -10.89 17.70 -4.41
C ALA A 403 -10.13 18.87 -5.04
N LYS A 404 -9.99 19.99 -4.31
CA LYS A 404 -9.41 21.25 -4.82
C LYS A 404 -7.93 21.13 -5.20
N TYR A 405 -7.18 20.26 -4.51
CA TYR A 405 -5.74 20.11 -4.66
C TYR A 405 -5.30 18.72 -5.11
N ARG A 406 -6.20 17.94 -5.71
CA ARG A 406 -5.88 16.60 -6.27
C ARG A 406 -4.67 16.59 -7.20
N ASP A 407 -4.42 17.69 -7.91
CA ASP A 407 -3.29 17.90 -8.82
C ASP A 407 -1.97 18.22 -8.11
N VAL A 408 -2.02 18.46 -6.80
CA VAL A 408 -0.87 18.84 -5.96
C VAL A 408 -0.41 17.68 -5.07
N TYR A 409 -1.33 16.88 -4.53
CA TYR A 409 -0.99 15.80 -3.59
C TYR A 409 0.00 14.80 -4.20
N GLY A 410 1.07 14.51 -3.45
CA GLY A 410 2.12 13.58 -3.85
C GLY A 410 2.97 14.03 -5.04
N LYS A 411 2.72 15.20 -5.65
CA LYS A 411 3.46 15.64 -6.83
C LYS A 411 4.83 16.20 -6.45
N PRO A 412 5.88 15.90 -7.25
CA PRO A 412 7.20 16.46 -7.01
C PRO A 412 7.21 17.97 -7.27
N VAL A 413 8.08 18.66 -6.54
CA VAL A 413 8.39 20.09 -6.72
C VAL A 413 9.86 20.19 -7.10
N GLY A 414 10.13 20.30 -8.39
CA GLY A 414 11.51 20.32 -8.91
C GLY A 414 12.25 19.02 -8.61
N ASN A 415 13.30 19.11 -7.79
CA ASN A 415 14.11 17.95 -7.38
C ASN A 415 13.63 17.30 -6.08
N ILE A 416 12.52 17.78 -5.50
CA ILE A 416 11.93 17.30 -4.26
C ILE A 416 10.74 16.40 -4.57
N HIS A 417 10.75 15.19 -4.03
CA HIS A 417 9.70 14.20 -4.11
C HIS A 417 9.14 13.95 -2.71
N PHE A 418 7.85 13.66 -2.62
CA PHE A 418 7.17 13.42 -1.35
C PHE A 418 6.70 11.99 -1.29
N VAL A 419 6.98 11.33 -0.17
CA VAL A 419 6.48 9.99 0.16
C VAL A 419 6.03 9.98 1.61
N GLY A 420 5.31 8.94 1.99
CA GLY A 420 4.73 8.82 3.32
C GLY A 420 3.34 8.23 3.23
N THR A 421 2.80 7.87 4.38
CA THR A 421 1.56 7.10 4.54
C THR A 421 0.27 7.87 4.18
N GLU A 422 0.42 9.04 3.57
CA GLU A 422 -0.59 10.11 3.47
C GLU A 422 -0.92 10.42 2.02
N SER A 423 -0.09 9.94 1.09
CA SER A 423 -0.38 10.05 -0.32
C SER A 423 -1.10 8.78 -0.75
N PRO A 424 -2.39 8.85 -1.13
CA PRO A 424 -3.09 7.72 -1.74
C PRO A 424 -2.25 7.19 -2.89
N CYS A 425 -2.16 5.87 -3.03
CA CYS A 425 -1.31 5.25 -4.04
C CYS A 425 -1.64 5.70 -5.47
N HIS A 426 -2.91 6.03 -5.74
CA HIS A 426 -3.38 6.58 -7.04
C HIS A 426 -3.02 8.06 -7.26
N MET A 427 -2.70 8.81 -6.19
CA MET A 427 -2.28 10.21 -6.27
C MET A 427 -0.75 10.37 -6.33
N MET A 428 0.00 9.38 -5.82
CA MET A 428 1.44 9.30 -6.02
C MET A 428 1.76 9.19 -7.52
N PRO A 429 2.53 10.13 -8.11
CA PRO A 429 3.15 9.84 -9.38
C PRO A 429 4.10 8.66 -9.16
N GLN A 430 3.95 7.59 -9.97
CA GLN A 430 5.05 6.64 -10.14
C GLN A 430 6.31 7.45 -10.44
N ILE A 431 7.46 7.08 -9.88
CA ILE A 431 8.76 7.71 -10.15
C ILE A 431 9.25 7.32 -11.58
N SER A 432 8.34 7.39 -12.55
CA SER A 432 8.49 7.08 -13.97
C SER A 432 8.44 8.30 -14.87
N ARG A 433 8.26 9.52 -14.34
CA ARG A 433 8.13 10.74 -15.17
C ARG A 433 9.25 11.76 -14.94
N VAL A 434 10.48 11.32 -15.19
CA VAL A 434 11.46 12.17 -15.89
C VAL A 434 11.19 11.89 -17.39
N GLN A 435 10.77 12.91 -18.14
CA GLN A 435 9.93 12.81 -19.35
C GLN A 435 10.45 11.89 -20.48
N ALA A 436 9.56 11.08 -21.05
CA ALA A 436 9.50 10.79 -22.49
C ALA A 436 8.04 10.82 -22.96
N SER A 437 7.84 11.35 -24.16
CA SER A 437 6.57 11.69 -24.80
C SER A 437 5.67 10.50 -25.13
N SER A 438 4.37 10.80 -25.21
CA SER A 438 3.28 10.09 -25.89
C SER A 438 2.93 8.66 -25.45
N THR A 439 1.65 8.55 -25.07
CA THR A 439 0.72 7.42 -25.17
C THR A 439 0.72 6.28 -24.12
N VAL A 440 -0.54 6.03 -23.71
CA VAL A 440 -1.17 4.89 -23.03
C VAL A 440 -1.22 4.88 -21.49
N HIS A 441 -2.48 4.78 -21.06
CA HIS A 441 -3.03 4.62 -19.73
C HIS A 441 -2.67 3.28 -19.11
N ASP A 442 -2.28 3.26 -17.85
CA ASP A 442 -2.65 2.15 -16.97
C ASP A 442 -2.86 2.65 -15.54
N ALA A 443 -4.11 2.54 -15.10
CA ALA A 443 -4.61 3.00 -13.80
C ALA A 443 -4.77 1.84 -12.78
N ASN A 444 -4.19 0.66 -13.03
CA ASN A 444 -4.54 -0.57 -12.32
C ASN A 444 -3.36 -1.40 -11.76
N ASP A 445 -2.21 -0.80 -11.41
CA ASP A 445 -1.14 -1.56 -10.73
C ASP A 445 -1.38 -1.60 -9.20
N SER A 446 -2.02 -2.68 -8.74
CA SER A 446 -2.42 -2.98 -7.35
C SER A 446 -1.28 -3.47 -6.43
N SER A 447 -0.02 -3.22 -6.79
CA SER A 447 1.16 -3.71 -6.06
C SER A 447 1.57 -2.89 -4.81
N CYS A 448 0.73 -1.97 -4.36
CA CYS A 448 0.86 -1.26 -3.08
C CYS A 448 -0.26 -1.70 -2.13
N GLY A 449 -0.06 -2.80 -1.41
CA GLY A 449 -0.96 -3.21 -0.33
C GLY A 449 -0.81 -2.29 0.88
N SER A 450 -1.90 -1.62 1.27
CA SER A 450 -1.97 -0.67 2.38
C SER A 450 -3.08 -1.10 3.31
N ILE A 451 -2.77 -1.43 4.58
CA ILE A 451 -3.84 -1.73 5.56
C ILE A 451 -3.63 -1.20 6.98
N LEU A 452 -2.75 -0.23 7.19
CA LEU A 452 -2.78 0.71 8.32
C LEU A 452 -1.70 1.78 8.07
N PRO A 453 -1.99 3.08 8.21
CA PRO A 453 -1.06 4.16 7.87
C PRO A 453 0.15 4.29 8.81
N MET A 454 0.36 3.34 9.72
CA MET A 454 1.60 3.28 10.49
C MET A 454 2.71 2.49 9.80
N ILE A 455 2.36 1.61 8.85
CA ILE A 455 3.32 0.85 8.04
C ILE A 455 2.85 0.87 6.58
N GLN A 456 2.82 2.06 5.97
CA GLN A 456 2.66 2.16 4.52
C GLN A 456 4.05 2.13 3.88
N VAL A 457 4.28 1.10 3.08
CA VAL A 457 5.50 0.91 2.34
C VAL A 457 5.17 1.17 0.86
N CYS A 458 5.51 2.36 0.36
CA CYS A 458 5.23 2.73 -1.02
C CYS A 458 6.30 2.15 -1.96
N ASN A 459 5.87 1.47 -3.02
CA ASN A 459 6.78 1.04 -4.09
C ASN A 459 7.18 2.23 -4.96
N ILE A 460 8.45 2.62 -4.84
CA ILE A 460 9.08 3.63 -5.70
C ILE A 460 9.74 2.92 -6.88
N ARG A 461 9.17 2.94 -8.08
CA ARG A 461 9.90 2.50 -9.29
C ARG A 461 10.82 3.64 -9.75
N VAL A 462 12.14 3.50 -9.59
CA VAL A 462 13.13 4.38 -10.24
C VAL A 462 13.80 3.59 -11.36
N TRP A 463 13.59 3.96 -12.62
CA TRP A 463 14.31 3.40 -13.76
C TRP A 463 15.45 4.33 -14.18
N ARG A 464 16.56 3.71 -14.58
CA ARG A 464 17.88 4.30 -14.80
C ARG A 464 17.92 5.16 -16.08
N GLU A 465 18.29 6.43 -15.97
CA GLU A 465 18.87 7.21 -17.07
C GLU A 465 20.40 7.17 -16.97
N TYR A 466 21.02 6.11 -17.50
CA TYR A 466 22.40 6.15 -17.99
C TYR A 466 22.52 5.09 -19.07
N ALA A 467 22.54 5.53 -20.32
CA ALA A 467 22.85 4.71 -21.47
C ALA A 467 24.27 4.10 -21.30
N ILE A 468 24.33 2.81 -20.99
CA ILE A 468 25.45 1.96 -21.39
C ILE A 468 25.04 1.42 -22.77
N PRO A 469 25.75 1.71 -23.86
CA PRO A 469 25.37 1.25 -25.18
C PRO A 469 25.72 -0.23 -25.34
N LEU A 470 24.75 -1.11 -25.13
CA LEU A 470 24.74 -2.53 -25.50
C LEU A 470 23.28 -2.88 -25.80
N ALA A 471 22.85 -3.56 -26.87
CA ALA A 471 23.45 -4.07 -28.09
C ALA A 471 22.26 -4.42 -29.06
N SER A 472 22.55 -4.93 -30.26
CA SER A 472 21.67 -5.08 -31.45
C SER A 472 20.28 -5.74 -31.24
N GLU A 473 19.37 -5.54 -32.22
CA GLU A 473 17.99 -6.10 -32.28
C GLU A 473 17.87 -7.60 -31.96
N ASP A 474 18.94 -8.38 -32.13
CA ASP A 474 19.03 -9.79 -31.74
C ASP A 474 18.84 -10.02 -30.22
N ASP A 475 19.22 -9.06 -29.36
CA ASP A 475 19.08 -9.16 -27.90
C ASP A 475 17.62 -8.96 -27.44
N LEU A 476 16.82 -8.22 -28.21
CA LEU A 476 15.38 -8.05 -27.96
C LEU A 476 14.61 -9.34 -28.24
N VAL A 477 15.00 -10.07 -29.30
CA VAL A 477 14.39 -11.36 -29.65
C VAL A 477 14.71 -12.42 -28.60
N MET A 478 15.94 -12.47 -28.09
CA MET A 478 16.31 -13.40 -27.02
C MET A 478 15.60 -13.10 -25.70
N THR A 479 15.34 -11.82 -25.42
CA THR A 479 14.56 -11.40 -24.24
C THR A 479 13.09 -11.80 -24.38
N ALA A 480 12.50 -11.68 -25.57
CA ALA A 480 11.12 -12.13 -25.84
C ALA A 480 10.97 -13.65 -25.72
N ILE A 481 11.96 -14.42 -26.21
CA ILE A 481 11.99 -15.89 -26.07
C ILE A 481 12.11 -16.29 -24.60
N ALA A 482 12.93 -15.59 -23.81
CA ALA A 482 13.06 -15.85 -22.37
C ALA A 482 11.77 -15.54 -21.58
N LEU A 483 11.02 -14.51 -21.99
CA LEU A 483 9.74 -14.15 -21.39
C LEU A 483 8.63 -15.15 -21.73
N LEU A 484 8.58 -15.64 -22.97
CA LEU A 484 7.68 -16.72 -23.39
C LEU A 484 7.98 -18.03 -22.66
N TYR A 485 9.26 -18.33 -22.45
CA TYR A 485 9.68 -19.50 -21.66
C TYR A 485 9.25 -19.38 -20.19
N SER A 486 9.33 -18.18 -19.61
CA SER A 486 8.92 -17.92 -18.24
C SER A 486 7.41 -17.97 -18.02
N SER A 487 6.60 -17.61 -19.03
CA SER A 487 5.14 -17.66 -18.88
C SER A 487 4.61 -19.09 -18.93
N HIS A 488 5.23 -19.96 -19.74
CA HIS A 488 4.80 -21.36 -19.88
C HIS A 488 5.20 -22.25 -18.68
N MET A 489 6.34 -21.95 -18.03
CA MET A 489 6.78 -22.67 -16.83
C MET A 489 5.89 -22.44 -15.60
N ASN A 490 5.06 -21.39 -15.60
CA ASN A 490 4.08 -21.12 -14.54
C ASN A 490 2.72 -21.78 -14.79
N GLY A 491 2.53 -22.49 -15.92
CA GLY A 491 1.34 -23.25 -16.25
C GLY A 491 1.56 -24.76 -16.10
N THR A 492 1.00 -25.35 -15.05
CA THR A 492 0.69 -26.78 -14.83
C THR A 492 1.25 -27.80 -15.86
N GLY A 493 2.48 -28.29 -15.66
CA GLY A 493 3.03 -29.38 -16.46
C GLY A 493 4.02 -30.25 -15.67
N THR A 494 3.54 -31.28 -14.99
CA THR A 494 4.36 -32.38 -14.45
C THR A 494 4.55 -33.46 -15.53
N GLY A 495 5.79 -33.91 -15.80
CA GLY A 495 6.08 -35.10 -16.62
C GLY A 495 6.98 -34.87 -17.85
N GLU A 496 7.31 -35.98 -18.54
CA GLU A 496 8.28 -36.16 -19.65
C GLU A 496 8.36 -35.04 -20.70
N SER A 497 7.29 -34.27 -20.89
CA SER A 497 7.22 -33.10 -21.77
C SER A 497 8.28 -32.03 -21.44
N ALA A 498 8.51 -31.74 -20.15
CA ALA A 498 9.51 -30.75 -19.73
C ALA A 498 10.96 -31.23 -19.96
N GLN A 499 11.17 -32.56 -20.00
CA GLN A 499 12.46 -33.17 -20.28
C GLN A 499 12.75 -33.12 -21.78
N LEU A 500 11.76 -33.45 -22.62
CA LEU A 500 11.86 -33.38 -24.09
C LEU A 500 12.16 -31.94 -24.57
N TYR A 501 11.54 -30.93 -23.95
CA TYR A 501 11.80 -29.52 -24.25
C TYR A 501 13.20 -29.05 -23.82
N ARG A 502 13.71 -29.53 -22.67
CA ARG A 502 15.09 -29.24 -22.24
C ARG A 502 16.12 -29.90 -23.18
N ASP A 503 15.85 -31.11 -23.63
CA ASP A 503 16.76 -31.85 -24.51
C ASP A 503 16.78 -31.23 -25.92
N HIS A 504 15.63 -30.81 -26.46
CA HIS A 504 15.56 -30.05 -27.71
C HIS A 504 16.21 -28.66 -27.62
N PHE A 505 16.03 -27.93 -26.52
CA PHE A 505 16.70 -26.64 -26.32
C PHE A 505 18.22 -26.79 -26.23
N THR A 506 18.70 -27.81 -25.53
CA THR A 506 20.14 -28.10 -25.42
C THR A 506 20.73 -28.53 -26.76
N HIS A 507 19.97 -29.28 -27.57
CA HIS A 507 20.35 -29.64 -28.93
C HIS A 507 20.42 -28.41 -29.86
N LEU A 508 19.41 -27.53 -29.83
CA LEU A 508 19.37 -26.29 -30.61
C LEU A 508 20.45 -25.27 -30.18
N TRP A 509 20.74 -25.19 -28.88
CA TRP A 509 21.81 -24.37 -28.32
C TRP A 509 23.19 -24.89 -28.74
N SER A 510 23.39 -26.21 -28.72
CA SER A 510 24.65 -26.85 -29.15
C SER A 510 24.92 -26.70 -30.65
N MET A 511 23.87 -26.62 -31.48
CA MET A 511 24.02 -26.39 -32.92
C MET A 511 24.39 -24.95 -33.29
N ARG A 512 24.23 -23.97 -32.38
CA ARG A 512 24.39 -22.53 -32.71
C ARG A 512 25.67 -21.86 -32.21
N VAL A 513 26.40 -22.41 -31.25
CA VAL A 513 27.65 -21.79 -30.78
C VAL A 513 28.80 -21.93 -31.80
N THR A 514 28.71 -22.87 -32.76
CA THR A 514 29.84 -23.16 -33.66
C THR A 514 29.69 -22.62 -35.09
N ARG A 515 28.54 -22.02 -35.48
CA ARG A 515 28.32 -21.64 -36.90
C ARG A 515 27.84 -20.22 -37.20
N TYR A 516 27.63 -19.35 -36.23
CA TYR A 516 27.09 -17.99 -36.47
C TYR A 516 28.04 -16.84 -36.08
N ARG A 517 29.34 -16.99 -36.38
CA ARG A 517 30.29 -15.86 -36.37
C ARG A 517 30.69 -15.36 -37.76
N SER A 518 30.08 -15.87 -38.82
CA SER A 518 30.51 -15.55 -40.19
C SER A 518 29.38 -15.60 -41.21
N SER A 519 28.40 -14.71 -41.10
CA SER A 519 27.63 -14.18 -42.23
C SER A 519 26.55 -13.23 -41.71
N ALA A 520 26.91 -11.96 -41.56
CA ALA A 520 25.92 -10.90 -41.54
C ALA A 520 25.39 -10.72 -42.98
N GLY A 521 24.08 -10.82 -43.16
CA GLY A 521 23.42 -10.59 -44.44
C GLY A 521 22.32 -11.60 -44.71
N GLU A 522 21.08 -11.11 -44.74
CA GLU A 522 19.89 -11.73 -45.34
C GLU A 522 19.41 -13.07 -44.76
N ASN A 523 18.36 -13.00 -43.92
CA ASN A 523 17.02 -13.54 -44.27
C ASN A 523 16.04 -13.45 -43.09
N HIS A 524 15.34 -12.31 -42.99
CA HIS A 524 14.16 -12.14 -42.13
C HIS A 524 13.03 -13.14 -42.48
N LYS A 525 12.92 -13.54 -43.75
CA LYS A 525 11.89 -14.46 -44.24
C LYS A 525 12.05 -15.89 -43.70
N THR A 526 13.28 -16.35 -43.48
CA THR A 526 13.56 -17.68 -42.93
C THR A 526 13.25 -17.76 -41.43
N LEU A 527 13.46 -16.66 -40.70
CA LEU A 527 13.14 -16.57 -39.27
C LEU A 527 11.62 -16.54 -39.03
N VAL A 528 10.89 -15.81 -39.85
CA VAL A 528 9.42 -15.75 -39.81
C VAL A 528 8.80 -17.09 -40.25
N ALA A 529 9.32 -17.75 -41.28
CA ALA A 529 8.86 -19.08 -41.68
C ALA A 529 9.12 -20.14 -40.60
N LEU A 530 10.24 -20.07 -39.89
CA LEU A 530 10.54 -20.93 -38.74
C LEU A 530 9.60 -20.68 -37.56
N LEU A 531 9.24 -19.41 -37.29
CA LEU A 531 8.27 -19.07 -36.25
C LEU A 531 6.87 -19.59 -36.59
N ILE A 532 6.45 -19.44 -37.85
CA ILE A 532 5.14 -19.92 -38.33
C ILE A 532 5.08 -21.45 -38.29
N LEU A 533 6.15 -22.15 -38.68
CA LEU A 533 6.24 -23.61 -38.58
C LEU A 533 6.18 -24.08 -37.12
N LEU A 534 6.89 -23.41 -36.20
CA LEU A 534 6.84 -23.70 -34.77
C LEU A 534 5.44 -23.48 -34.18
N LEU A 535 4.73 -22.45 -34.63
CA LEU A 535 3.37 -22.14 -34.18
C LEU A 535 2.32 -23.09 -34.79
N SER A 536 2.57 -23.65 -35.98
CA SER A 536 1.67 -24.62 -36.62
C SER A 536 1.74 -26.05 -36.04
N GLU A 537 2.84 -26.44 -35.40
CA GLU A 537 2.97 -27.77 -34.77
C GLU A 537 2.35 -27.84 -33.36
N ILE A 538 2.02 -26.71 -32.73
CA ILE A 538 1.46 -26.63 -31.36
C ILE A 538 -0.09 -26.76 -31.37
N GLY A 539 -0.64 -27.53 -32.31
CA GLY A 539 -2.08 -27.73 -32.47
C GLY A 539 -2.72 -28.50 -31.30
N GLY A 540 -3.31 -27.78 -30.35
CA GLY A 540 -4.20 -28.29 -29.30
C GLY A 540 -5.49 -27.44 -29.20
N PRO A 541 -6.57 -27.95 -28.56
CA PRO A 541 -7.95 -27.54 -28.86
C PRO A 541 -8.42 -26.18 -28.33
N ASP A 542 -7.58 -25.38 -27.69
CA ASP A 542 -8.02 -24.15 -27.01
C ASP A 542 -7.88 -22.90 -27.90
N LEU A 543 -8.78 -22.82 -28.89
CA LEU A 543 -8.75 -21.83 -29.97
C LEU A 543 -9.15 -20.38 -29.57
N LEU A 544 -9.49 -20.12 -28.30
CA LEU A 544 -9.99 -18.80 -27.85
C LEU A 544 -8.89 -17.87 -27.31
N PHE A 545 -7.78 -18.40 -26.80
CA PHE A 545 -6.65 -17.58 -26.33
C PHE A 545 -5.70 -17.18 -27.48
N PHE A 546 -5.59 -18.03 -28.50
CA PHE A 546 -4.65 -17.84 -29.61
C PHE A 546 -5.07 -16.72 -30.58
N GLN A 547 -6.38 -16.44 -30.69
CA GLN A 547 -6.91 -15.36 -31.53
C GLN A 547 -6.55 -13.96 -31.00
N ALA A 548 -6.38 -13.80 -29.68
CA ALA A 548 -6.04 -12.52 -29.06
C ALA A 548 -4.56 -12.14 -29.23
N GLU A 549 -3.65 -13.11 -29.19
CA GLU A 549 -2.21 -12.86 -29.37
C GLU A 549 -1.83 -12.64 -30.83
N THR A 550 -2.52 -13.33 -31.77
CA THR A 550 -2.37 -13.06 -33.20
C THR A 550 -2.88 -11.67 -33.58
N MET A 551 -3.95 -11.18 -32.92
CA MET A 551 -4.43 -9.80 -33.04
C MET A 551 -3.41 -8.78 -32.55
N LEU A 552 -2.70 -9.05 -31.45
CA LEU A 552 -1.69 -8.13 -30.90
C LEU A 552 -0.49 -7.98 -31.86
N VAL A 553 -0.04 -9.08 -32.45
CA VAL A 553 1.06 -9.10 -33.43
C VAL A 553 0.63 -8.46 -34.75
N GLY A 554 -0.60 -8.71 -35.20
CA GLY A 554 -1.18 -8.06 -36.38
C GLY A 554 -1.34 -6.54 -36.23
N CYS A 555 -1.78 -6.06 -35.06
CA CYS A 555 -1.86 -4.63 -34.75
C CYS A 555 -0.48 -3.97 -34.66
N MET A 556 0.52 -4.64 -34.06
CA MET A 556 1.90 -4.15 -34.02
C MET A 556 2.53 -4.07 -35.43
N LEU A 557 2.22 -5.01 -36.32
CA LEU A 557 2.69 -4.98 -37.71
C LEU A 557 1.98 -3.91 -38.54
N ALA A 558 0.69 -3.65 -38.29
CA ALA A 558 -0.05 -2.57 -38.94
C ALA A 558 0.47 -1.17 -38.57
N ASP A 559 0.89 -0.98 -37.31
CA ASP A 559 1.50 0.27 -36.83
C ASP A 559 2.92 0.51 -37.38
N ILE A 560 3.66 -0.57 -37.68
CA ILE A 560 4.95 -0.48 -38.40
C ILE A 560 4.74 -0.10 -39.87
N LEU A 561 3.57 -0.39 -40.45
CA LEU A 561 3.28 -0.29 -41.89
C LEU A 561 2.47 0.95 -42.32
N ALA A 562 2.19 1.92 -41.44
CA ALA A 562 1.46 3.15 -41.81
C ALA A 562 2.16 4.46 -41.38
N PRO A 563 2.24 5.50 -42.24
CA PRO A 563 2.39 5.54 -43.68
C PRO A 563 3.82 5.99 -44.08
N MET A 564 4.56 5.15 -44.80
CA MET A 564 5.73 5.60 -45.56
C MET A 564 5.29 6.39 -46.82
N PRO A 565 6.10 7.35 -47.31
CA PRO A 565 5.72 8.25 -48.40
C PRO A 565 5.34 7.50 -49.68
N GLN A 566 4.37 8.06 -50.41
CA GLN A 566 3.82 7.47 -51.64
C GLN A 566 4.88 7.29 -52.72
N THR A 567 5.22 6.03 -53.02
CA THR A 567 5.72 5.61 -54.33
C THR A 567 4.87 4.43 -54.81
N PRO A 568 4.32 4.48 -56.04
CA PRO A 568 3.43 3.44 -56.53
C PRO A 568 4.25 2.21 -56.91
N ASN A 569 4.13 1.13 -56.14
CA ASN A 569 4.72 -0.16 -56.50
C ASN A 569 3.66 -1.26 -56.34
N VAL A 570 3.48 -2.04 -57.40
CA VAL A 570 2.37 -2.99 -57.63
C VAL A 570 2.28 -4.09 -56.56
N GLU A 571 3.37 -4.37 -55.82
CA GLU A 571 3.42 -5.36 -54.74
C GLU A 571 2.69 -4.93 -53.45
N HIS A 572 2.56 -3.62 -53.19
CA HIS A 572 1.88 -3.13 -51.99
C HIS A 572 0.36 -3.26 -52.08
N ASP A 573 -0.20 -3.24 -53.29
CA ASP A 573 -1.63 -3.38 -53.50
C ASP A 573 -2.08 -4.84 -53.35
N ALA A 574 -1.24 -5.82 -53.70
CA ALA A 574 -1.52 -7.24 -53.48
C ALA A 574 -1.58 -7.59 -51.99
N VAL A 575 -0.66 -7.06 -51.17
CA VAL A 575 -0.66 -7.27 -49.72
C VAL A 575 -1.85 -6.58 -49.06
N ARG A 576 -2.21 -5.37 -49.50
CA ARG A 576 -3.39 -4.66 -49.01
C ARG A 576 -4.71 -5.29 -49.44
N GLN A 577 -4.72 -6.00 -50.58
CA GLN A 577 -5.88 -6.76 -51.03
C GLN A 577 -6.02 -8.04 -50.21
N TRP A 578 -4.92 -8.79 -50.01
CA TRP A 578 -4.92 -9.99 -49.17
C TRP A 578 -5.37 -9.72 -47.73
N VAL A 579 -4.90 -8.64 -47.11
CA VAL A 579 -5.35 -8.24 -45.76
C VAL A 579 -6.84 -7.89 -45.73
N ARG A 580 -7.37 -7.28 -46.80
CA ARG A 580 -8.79 -6.96 -46.90
C ARG A 580 -9.66 -8.19 -47.10
N ASP A 581 -9.24 -9.10 -47.98
CA ASP A 581 -9.93 -10.35 -48.24
C ASP A 581 -10.01 -11.20 -46.95
N GLU A 582 -8.95 -11.19 -46.14
CA GLU A 582 -8.92 -11.95 -44.88
C GLU A 582 -9.74 -11.29 -43.76
N MET A 583 -9.87 -9.97 -43.77
CA MET A 583 -10.79 -9.27 -42.87
C MET A 583 -12.26 -9.50 -43.24
N ASP A 584 -12.58 -9.62 -44.53
CA ASP A 584 -13.95 -9.89 -45.00
C ASP A 584 -14.34 -11.36 -44.78
N LEU A 585 -13.42 -12.32 -44.98
CA LEU A 585 -13.63 -13.73 -44.61
C LEU A 585 -13.90 -13.88 -43.10
N MET A 586 -13.16 -13.14 -42.27
CA MET A 586 -13.36 -13.12 -40.81
C MET A 586 -14.70 -12.50 -40.39
N LYS A 587 -15.26 -11.57 -41.17
CA LYS A 587 -16.62 -11.06 -40.95
C LYS A 587 -17.68 -12.09 -41.31
N GLU A 588 -17.53 -12.79 -42.43
CA GLU A 588 -18.46 -13.87 -42.81
C GLU A 588 -18.48 -15.00 -41.77
N ILE A 589 -17.32 -15.38 -41.23
CA ILE A 589 -17.21 -16.39 -40.17
C ILE A 589 -17.87 -15.92 -38.86
N ARG A 590 -17.78 -14.62 -38.54
CA ARG A 590 -18.37 -14.04 -37.33
C ARG A 590 -19.90 -13.93 -37.39
N GLU A 591 -20.46 -13.85 -38.59
CA GLU A 591 -21.90 -13.71 -38.81
C GLU A 591 -22.63 -15.04 -39.07
N ALA A 592 -21.89 -16.17 -39.19
CA ALA A 592 -22.49 -17.49 -39.39
C ALA A 592 -23.04 -18.10 -38.08
N PRO A 593 -24.29 -18.64 -38.04
CA PRO A 593 -24.87 -19.23 -36.84
C PRO A 593 -24.12 -20.50 -36.40
N SER A 594 -23.90 -20.61 -35.09
CA SER A 594 -22.97 -21.50 -34.39
C SER A 594 -23.31 -23.01 -34.40
N TYR A 595 -23.57 -23.61 -35.56
CA TYR A 595 -23.73 -25.07 -35.70
C TYR A 595 -23.25 -25.56 -37.07
N MET A 596 -21.94 -25.68 -37.27
CA MET A 596 -21.31 -26.67 -38.16
C MET A 596 -19.78 -26.51 -38.15
N PHE A 597 -19.08 -27.32 -37.36
CA PHE A 597 -17.72 -27.77 -37.69
C PHE A 597 -17.54 -29.21 -37.19
N GLN A 598 -18.02 -30.16 -37.98
CA GLN A 598 -17.46 -31.51 -38.02
C GLN A 598 -16.31 -31.53 -39.03
N SER A 599 -15.19 -32.10 -38.59
CA SER A 599 -14.01 -32.56 -39.34
C SER A 599 -13.93 -32.25 -40.85
N LEU A 600 -13.04 -31.34 -41.22
CA LEU A 600 -12.35 -31.37 -42.52
C LEU A 600 -10.86 -31.10 -42.26
N SER A 601 -10.01 -32.08 -42.61
CA SER A 601 -8.56 -32.00 -42.48
C SER A 601 -7.96 -31.07 -43.53
N ILE A 602 -7.06 -30.20 -43.09
CA ILE A 602 -6.32 -29.20 -43.89
C ILE A 602 -5.33 -29.83 -44.89
N SER A 603 -5.17 -31.17 -44.92
CA SER A 603 -4.23 -31.84 -45.82
C SER A 603 -4.56 -31.70 -47.31
N ASP A 604 -5.80 -31.38 -47.69
CA ASP A 604 -6.25 -31.52 -49.08
C ASP A 604 -6.22 -30.21 -49.88
N ARG A 605 -5.72 -29.10 -49.33
CA ARG A 605 -5.68 -27.79 -50.04
C ARG A 605 -4.28 -27.21 -50.29
N MET A 606 -3.19 -27.86 -49.87
CA MET A 606 -1.84 -27.28 -49.97
C MET A 606 -1.04 -27.60 -51.25
N THR A 607 -1.64 -28.15 -52.31
CA THR A 607 -0.89 -28.46 -53.55
C THR A 607 -0.98 -27.46 -54.70
N GLU A 608 -1.78 -26.39 -54.65
CA GLU A 608 -1.74 -25.33 -55.68
C GLU A 608 -2.16 -23.96 -55.12
N SER A 609 -1.20 -23.18 -54.58
CA SER A 609 -1.11 -21.70 -54.69
C SER A 609 0.14 -21.17 -54.01
#